data_AF-A0A2J8WHX2-F1
#
_entry.id   AF-A0A2J8WHX2-F1
#
_cell.length_a   1.000
_cell.length_b   1.000
_cell.length_c   1.000
_cell.angle_alpha   90.00
_cell.angle_beta   90.00
_cell.angle_gamma   90.00
#
_symmetry.space_group_name_H-M   'P 1'
#
loop_
_entity.id
_entity.type
_entity.pdbx_description
1 polymer ?
#
loop_
_entity_poly.entity_id
_entity_poly.type
_entity_poly.pdbx_seq_one_letter_code
_entity_poly.pdbx_strand_id
1 'polypeptide(L)'
;MASPADSCIQFTRHASDVLLNLNRLRSRDILTDVVIVVSREQFRAHKTVLMACSGLFYSIFTDQLKCNLSVINLDPEINPEGFCILLDFMYTSRLNLREGNIMA
;
A
#
# COMPACT_ATOMS: atom_id res chain seq x y z
N MET A 1 13.10 -29.08 -37.63
CA MET A 1 13.69 -27.89 -36.99
C MET A 1 12.88 -27.58 -35.75
N ALA A 2 13.41 -27.79 -34.56
CA ALA A 2 12.69 -27.52 -33.31
C ALA A 2 12.68 -26.01 -33.07
N SER A 3 11.50 -25.44 -32.84
CA SER A 3 11.33 -24.06 -32.35
C SER A 3 12.17 -23.89 -31.07
N PRO A 4 12.90 -22.78 -30.87
CA PRO A 4 13.45 -22.50 -29.56
C PRO A 4 12.24 -22.44 -28.62
N ALA A 5 12.19 -23.34 -27.64
CA ALA A 5 11.26 -23.19 -26.55
C ALA A 5 11.59 -21.83 -25.92
N ASP A 6 10.62 -20.92 -25.87
CA ASP A 6 10.78 -19.64 -25.17
C ASP A 6 11.18 -19.94 -23.72
N SER A 7 12.48 -19.90 -23.45
CA SER A 7 13.02 -20.17 -22.13
C SER A 7 12.80 -18.93 -21.28
N CYS A 8 11.79 -18.97 -20.41
CA CYS A 8 11.50 -17.90 -19.46
C CYS A 8 12.34 -18.09 -18.18
N ILE A 9 13.06 -17.05 -17.75
CA ILE A 9 13.82 -17.05 -16.49
C ILE A 9 13.02 -16.29 -15.43
N GLN A 10 12.64 -16.98 -14.36
CA GLN A 10 11.92 -16.39 -13.24
C GLN A 10 12.89 -15.91 -12.14
N PHE A 11 12.85 -14.61 -11.85
CA PHE A 11 13.59 -14.02 -10.74
C PHE A 11 12.77 -14.07 -9.45
N THR A 12 13.04 -15.07 -8.61
CA THR A 12 12.25 -15.35 -7.39
C THR A 12 12.26 -14.22 -6.35
N ARG A 13 13.27 -13.34 -6.37
CA ARG A 13 13.40 -12.21 -5.43
C ARG A 13 12.84 -10.89 -5.95
N HIS A 14 12.53 -10.80 -7.24
CA HIS A 14 12.18 -9.53 -7.88
C HIS A 14 11.01 -8.81 -7.17
N ALA A 15 9.93 -9.53 -6.88
CA ALA A 15 8.76 -8.96 -6.18
C ALA A 15 9.12 -8.39 -4.80
N SER A 16 9.95 -9.10 -4.02
CA SER A 16 10.39 -8.64 -2.70
C SER A 16 11.29 -7.40 -2.77
N ASP A 17 12.18 -7.33 -3.76
CA ASP A 17 13.08 -6.19 -3.95
C ASP A 17 12.30 -4.95 -4.44
N VAL A 18 11.29 -5.14 -5.31
CA VAL A 18 10.37 -4.07 -5.74
C VAL A 18 9.60 -3.52 -4.55
N LEU A 19 9.00 -4.38 -3.72
CA LEU A 19 8.24 -3.94 -2.55
C LEU A 19 9.13 -3.21 -1.52
N LEU A 20 10.34 -3.73 -1.28
CA LEU A 20 11.32 -3.08 -0.42
C LEU A 20 11.67 -1.67 -0.92
N ASN A 21 11.85 -1.50 -2.23
CA ASN A 21 12.14 -0.19 -2.81
C ASN A 21 10.92 0.75 -2.74
N LEU A 22 9.70 0.25 -2.95
CA LEU A 22 8.48 1.05 -2.74
C LEU A 22 8.36 1.55 -1.29
N ASN A 23 8.72 0.73 -0.31
CA ASN A 23 8.74 1.18 1.08
C ASN A 23 9.84 2.24 1.35
N ARG A 24 11.00 2.11 0.71
CA ARG A 24 12.06 3.13 0.78
C ARG A 24 11.59 4.46 0.18
N LEU A 25 10.91 4.42 -0.97
CA LEU A 25 10.32 5.61 -1.60
C LEU A 25 9.31 6.27 -0.66
N ARG A 26 8.40 5.49 -0.06
CA ARG A 26 7.43 5.97 0.94
C ARG A 26 8.13 6.65 2.12
N SER A 27 9.15 6.02 2.71
CA SER A 27 9.86 6.55 3.88
C SER A 27 10.61 7.86 3.61
N ARG A 28 10.91 8.14 2.33
CA ARG A 28 11.60 9.35 1.88
C ARG A 28 10.65 10.36 1.23
N ASP A 29 9.36 10.08 1.26
CA ASP A 29 8.32 10.92 0.65
C ASP A 29 8.50 11.12 -0.87
N ILE A 30 9.10 10.14 -1.56
CA ILE A 30 9.38 10.21 -2.99
C ILE A 30 8.18 9.64 -3.75
N LEU A 31 7.56 10.46 -4.61
CA LEU A 31 6.42 10.09 -5.47
C LEU A 31 5.15 9.62 -4.72
N THR A 32 5.07 9.86 -3.41
CA THR A 32 3.83 9.69 -2.66
C THR A 32 2.80 10.74 -3.11
N ASP A 33 1.69 10.26 -3.66
CA ASP A 33 0.68 11.04 -4.40
C ASP A 33 -0.65 11.14 -3.65
N VAL A 34 -0.74 10.59 -2.43
CA VAL A 34 -1.90 10.72 -1.55
C VAL A 34 -1.51 10.83 -0.07
N VAL A 35 -2.32 11.58 0.67
CA VAL A 35 -2.36 11.64 2.13
C VAL A 35 -3.64 10.97 2.62
N ILE A 36 -3.51 9.94 3.45
CA ILE A 36 -4.63 9.32 4.14
C ILE A 36 -4.75 9.94 5.51
N VAL A 37 -5.91 10.49 5.82
CA VAL A 37 -6.23 11.09 7.12
C VAL A 37 -7.09 10.11 7.91
N VAL A 38 -6.61 9.73 9.08
CA VAL A 38 -7.31 8.85 10.02
C VAL A 38 -7.40 9.56 11.36
N SER A 39 -8.61 9.98 11.72
CA SER A 39 -8.88 10.87 12.85
C SER A 39 -8.03 12.16 12.82
N ARG A 40 -6.87 12.19 13.48
CA ARG A 40 -5.93 13.33 13.52
C ARG A 40 -4.55 13.02 12.92
N GLU A 41 -4.32 11.79 12.50
CA GLU A 41 -3.05 11.34 11.94
C GLU A 41 -3.07 11.36 10.42
N GLN A 42 -1.90 11.57 9.82
CA GLN A 42 -1.72 11.68 8.37
C GLN A 42 -0.67 10.69 7.89
N PHE A 43 -1.01 9.95 6.83
CA PHE A 43 -0.15 8.92 6.27
C PHE A 43 0.08 9.18 4.77
N ARG A 44 1.35 9.41 4.40
CA ARG A 44 1.76 9.57 3.00
C ARG A 44 1.95 8.19 2.36
N ALA A 45 1.38 7.99 1.17
CA ALA A 45 1.45 6.71 0.47
C ALA A 45 1.38 6.90 -1.06
N HIS A 46 1.64 5.81 -1.79
CA HIS A 46 1.36 5.67 -3.21
C HIS A 46 -0.03 5.07 -3.42
N LYS A 47 -0.89 5.72 -4.21
CA LYS A 47 -2.23 5.20 -4.57
C LYS A 47 -2.17 3.78 -5.12
N THR A 48 -1.19 3.50 -5.97
CA THR A 48 -1.03 2.18 -6.62
C THR A 48 -0.84 1.04 -5.62
N VAL A 49 -0.04 1.26 -4.56
CA VAL A 49 0.16 0.25 -3.51
C VAL A 49 -1.12 0.06 -2.69
N LEU A 50 -1.80 1.16 -2.34
CA LEU A 50 -3.07 1.09 -1.62
C LEU A 50 -4.14 0.33 -2.41
N MET A 51 -4.27 0.58 -3.71
CA MET A 51 -5.21 -0.11 -4.60
C MET A 51 -4.89 -1.60 -4.74
N ALA A 52 -3.59 -1.95 -4.82
CA ALA A 52 -3.16 -3.34 -4.96
C ALA A 52 -3.47 -4.18 -3.71
N CYS A 53 -3.53 -3.55 -2.54
CA CYS A 53 -3.71 -4.25 -1.26
C CYS A 53 -5.11 -4.11 -0.64
N SER A 54 -5.96 -3.20 -1.13
CA SER A 54 -7.26 -2.89 -0.51
C SER A 54 -8.35 -2.61 -1.55
N GLY A 55 -9.43 -3.39 -1.48
CA GLY A 55 -10.62 -3.16 -2.31
C GLY A 55 -11.29 -1.81 -2.06
N LEU A 56 -11.23 -1.30 -0.82
CA LEU A 56 -11.75 0.04 -0.50
C LEU A 56 -11.01 1.12 -1.27
N PHE A 57 -9.67 1.12 -1.21
CA PHE A 57 -8.86 2.09 -1.93
C PHE A 57 -8.94 1.88 -3.44
N TYR A 58 -9.06 0.64 -3.93
CA TYR A 58 -9.36 0.37 -5.33
C TYR A 58 -10.63 1.10 -5.76
N SER A 59 -11.77 0.88 -5.09
CA SER A 59 -13.02 1.55 -5.42
C SER A 59 -12.91 3.08 -5.37
N ILE A 60 -12.26 3.63 -4.34
CA ILE A 60 -12.07 5.09 -4.19
C ILE A 60 -11.26 5.67 -5.34
N PHE A 61 -10.14 5.06 -5.73
CA PHE A 61 -9.24 5.63 -6.73
C PHE A 61 -9.63 5.31 -8.18
N THR A 62 -10.50 4.31 -8.40
CA THR A 62 -11.12 4.08 -9.73
C THR A 62 -12.30 5.01 -10.02
N ASP A 63 -12.89 5.62 -8.99
CA ASP A 63 -13.92 6.64 -9.17
C ASP A 63 -13.30 7.90 -9.79
N GLN A 64 -13.76 8.28 -10.99
CA GLN A 64 -13.23 9.43 -11.74
C GLN A 64 -13.34 10.75 -11.00
N LEU A 65 -14.27 10.87 -10.05
CA LEU A 65 -14.42 12.08 -9.23
C LEU A 65 -13.40 12.13 -8.09
N LYS A 66 -12.85 10.97 -7.68
CA LYS A 66 -11.96 10.83 -6.53
C LYS A 66 -10.53 10.43 -6.89
N CYS A 67 -10.29 9.99 -8.12
CA CYS A 67 -8.97 9.54 -8.59
C CYS A 67 -7.90 10.63 -8.47
N ASN A 68 -8.28 11.90 -8.63
CA ASN A 68 -7.38 13.05 -8.58
C ASN A 68 -7.23 13.66 -7.16
N LEU A 69 -7.93 13.12 -6.15
CA LEU A 69 -7.80 13.62 -4.79
C LEU A 69 -6.41 13.30 -4.24
N SER A 70 -5.75 14.32 -3.67
CA SER A 70 -4.47 14.20 -2.97
C SER A 70 -4.64 13.91 -1.48
N VAL A 71 -5.87 14.04 -0.96
CA VAL A 71 -6.21 13.78 0.45
C VAL A 71 -7.47 12.92 0.51
N ILE A 72 -7.40 11.83 1.26
CA ILE A 72 -8.53 10.93 1.52
C ILE A 72 -8.76 10.89 3.03
N ASN A 73 -9.97 11.27 3.46
CA ASN A 73 -10.38 11.14 4.85
C ASN A 73 -11.07 9.79 5.04
N LEU A 74 -10.51 8.96 5.92
CA LEU A 74 -11.17 7.74 6.37
C LEU A 74 -12.18 8.06 7.48
N ASP A 75 -13.04 7.08 7.78
CA ASP A 75 -14.00 7.18 8.87
C ASP A 75 -13.28 7.54 10.19
N PRO A 76 -13.74 8.56 10.94
CA PRO A 76 -13.18 8.93 12.23
C PRO A 76 -13.14 7.81 13.26
N GLU A 77 -14.00 6.78 13.12
CA GLU A 77 -14.04 5.61 14.01
C GLU A 77 -12.88 4.63 13.77
N ILE A 78 -12.17 4.73 12.64
CA ILE A 78 -11.02 3.86 12.35
C ILE A 78 -9.85 4.26 13.26
N ASN A 79 -9.26 3.27 13.91
CA ASN A 79 -8.10 3.45 14.76
C ASN A 79 -6.83 3.76 13.94
N PRO A 80 -6.14 4.89 14.21
CA PRO A 80 -4.89 5.23 13.53
C PRO A 80 -3.79 4.18 13.68
N GLU A 81 -3.68 3.53 14.85
CA GLU A 81 -2.67 2.48 15.10
C GLU A 81 -2.94 1.26 14.21
N GLY A 82 -4.20 0.82 14.16
CA GLY A 82 -4.63 -0.29 13.30
C GLY A 82 -4.34 0.02 11.83
N PHE A 83 -4.65 1.24 11.38
CA PHE A 83 -4.33 1.67 10.02
C PHE A 83 -2.81 1.70 9.76
N CYS A 84 -2.00 2.19 10.70
CA CYS A 84 -0.55 2.23 10.58
C CYS A 84 0.03 0.80 10.41
N ILE A 85 -0.43 -0.16 11.21
CA ILE A 85 -0.04 -1.57 11.11
C ILE A 85 -0.38 -2.16 9.74
N LEU A 86 -1.60 -1.89 9.25
CA LEU A 86 -2.03 -2.33 7.93
C LEU A 86 -1.21 -1.69 6.81
N LEU A 87 -0.94 -0.39 6.90
CA LEU A 87 -0.13 0.32 5.92
C LEU A 87 1.30 -0.22 5.89
N ASP A 88 1.91 -0.48 7.04
CA ASP A 88 3.23 -1.10 7.10
C ASP A 88 3.21 -2.53 6.53
N PHE A 89 2.16 -3.30 6.78
CA PHE A 89 1.97 -4.61 6.15
C PHE A 89 1.93 -4.49 4.62
N MET A 90 1.18 -3.53 4.06
CA MET A 90 1.10 -3.31 2.61
C MET A 90 2.46 -3.07 1.97
N TYR A 91 3.40 -2.45 2.69
CA TYR A 91 4.74 -2.13 2.19
C TYR A 91 5.85 -3.09 2.61
N THR A 92 5.58 -4.06 3.49
CA THR A 92 6.62 -4.93 4.06
C THR A 92 6.27 -6.41 4.08
N SER A 93 5.03 -6.76 3.80
CA SER A 93 4.46 -8.10 3.95
C SER A 93 4.58 -8.66 5.39
N ARG A 94 4.76 -7.79 6.39
CA ARG A 94 4.85 -8.16 7.80
C ARG A 94 3.71 -7.51 8.59
N LEU A 95 2.89 -8.33 9.21
CA LEU A 95 1.77 -7.89 10.06
C LEU A 95 2.18 -8.02 11.53
N ASN A 96 2.44 -6.89 12.18
CA ASN A 96 2.94 -6.84 13.55
C ASN A 96 1.79 -6.86 14.57
N LEU A 97 1.19 -8.04 14.76
CA LEU A 97 0.14 -8.25 15.74
C LEU A 97 0.71 -8.40 17.17
N ARG A 98 0.05 -7.74 18.12
CA ARG A 98 0.29 -7.79 19.56
C ARG A 98 -1.08 -7.90 20.25
N GLU A 99 -1.17 -8.51 21.41
CA GLU A 99 -2.47 -8.67 22.12
C GLU A 99 -3.24 -7.34 22.28
N GLY A 100 -2.53 -6.22 22.45
CA GLY A 100 -3.13 -4.88 22.55
C GLY A 100 -3.65 -4.27 21.24
N ASN A 101 -3.27 -4.78 20.06
CA ASN A 101 -3.60 -4.18 18.76
C ASN A 101 -4.40 -5.11 17.81
N ILE A 102 -4.76 -6.32 18.25
CA ILE A 102 -5.54 -7.28 17.45
C ILE A 102 -6.98 -6.79 17.19
N MET A 103 -7.55 -6.06 18.15
CA MET A 103 -8.91 -5.51 18.07
C MET A 103 -8.92 -4.00 17.83
N ALA A 104 -7.75 -3.42 17.55
CA ALA A 104 -7.57 -1.99 17.36
C ALA A 104 -8.32 -1.49 16.13
#